data_AF-A0A2E0RR40-F1
#
_entry.id   AF-A0A2E0RR40-F1
#
_cell.length_a   1.000
_cell.length_b   1.000
_cell.length_c   1.000
_cell.angle_alpha   90.00
_cell.angle_beta   90.00
_cell.angle_gamma   90.00
#
_symmetry.space_group_name_H-M   'P 1'
#
loop_
_entity.id
_entity.type
_entity.pdbx_description
1 polymer ?
#
loop_
_entity_poly.entity_id
_entity_poly.type
_entity_poly.pdbx_seq_one_letter_code
_entity_poly.pdbx_strand_id
1 'polypeptide(L)'
;MNVFGELLLEGGAPYGPVDDELAIRQLPRLDVTDLDQVQQFVADHGAVSLKDPFDWAFGLDPDGSPSRRPRRFSVEWRHLFDYDPLLEWPNSWPSVAVRLAAVRRLSQHYIRRASDQNSIDIWSGARPPIRAQLQADDRFVEELNNGLSQFHLRIFTKRSSASGQESEWGLARHDLIDVLHLQLWNLVVESLPLRQCDFCGVDFVRQAGRAQHGQYRTSGEVLYCSRRCARNSAQRSYRERKRAEKKV
;
A
#
# COMPACT_ATOMS: atom_id res chain seq x y z
N MET A 1 -0.37 14.03 14.11
CA MET A 1 1.04 13.91 14.55
C MET A 1 1.75 13.19 13.41
N ASN A 2 2.60 13.87 12.63
CA ASN A 2 3.23 13.27 11.45
C ASN A 2 4.42 12.43 11.92
N VAL A 3 4.24 11.12 12.05
CA VAL A 3 5.31 10.17 12.44
C VAL A 3 6.24 9.85 11.25
N PHE A 4 6.04 10.49 10.10
CA PHE A 4 6.79 10.26 8.86
C PHE A 4 8.19 10.91 8.81
N GLY A 5 8.67 11.47 9.92
CA GLY A 5 10.04 11.97 10.03
C GLY A 5 11.00 10.82 10.32
N GLU A 6 11.65 10.30 9.28
CA GLU A 6 12.84 9.44 9.37
C GLU A 6 12.64 8.10 10.09
N LEU A 7 11.95 7.16 9.44
CA LEU A 7 12.22 5.73 9.65
C LEU A 7 13.57 5.39 9.00
N LEU A 8 14.67 5.77 9.66
CA LEU A 8 16.02 5.35 9.30
C LEU A 8 16.18 3.88 9.72
N LEU A 9 16.00 2.97 8.77
CA LEU A 9 16.40 1.57 8.92
C LEU A 9 17.92 1.50 8.63
N GLU A 10 18.73 1.40 9.68
CA GLU A 10 20.17 1.16 9.55
C GLU A 10 20.42 -0.17 8.80
N GLY A 11 21.08 -0.10 7.64
CA GLY A 11 21.57 -1.27 6.89
C GLY A 11 20.66 -1.82 5.77
N GLY A 12 19.48 -1.24 5.54
CA GLY A 12 18.77 -1.37 4.26
C GLY A 12 19.06 -0.15 3.38
N ALA A 13 19.08 -0.29 2.05
CA ALA A 13 19.09 0.92 1.20
C ALA A 13 17.96 1.84 1.70
N PRO A 14 18.24 3.12 2.03
CA PRO A 14 17.26 3.98 2.66
C PRO A 14 16.05 4.06 1.73
N TYR A 15 14.91 3.57 2.19
CA TYR A 15 13.66 3.81 1.49
C TYR A 15 13.52 5.33 1.38
N GLY A 16 13.35 5.83 0.16
CA GLY A 16 12.95 7.22 -0.03
C GLY A 16 11.64 7.48 0.74
N PRO A 17 11.36 8.73 1.12
CA PRO A 17 10.08 9.05 1.73
C PRO A 17 8.94 8.58 0.81
N VAL A 18 8.06 7.72 1.34
CA VAL A 18 6.88 7.26 0.61
C VAL A 18 5.90 8.41 0.49
N ASP A 19 5.36 8.63 -0.70
CA ASP A 19 4.41 9.71 -0.97
C ASP A 19 3.20 9.67 -0.01
N ASP A 20 2.77 10.85 0.46
CA ASP A 20 1.54 11.01 1.25
C ASP A 20 0.34 10.43 0.49
N GLU A 21 -0.45 9.60 1.18
CA GLU A 21 -1.69 9.00 0.65
C GLU A 21 -1.46 8.14 -0.61
N LEU A 22 -0.26 7.57 -0.80
CA LEU A 22 0.08 6.69 -1.92
C LEU A 22 -0.97 5.57 -2.09
N ALA A 23 -1.42 4.98 -0.98
CA ALA A 23 -2.41 3.92 -0.95
C ALA A 23 -3.75 4.29 -1.62
N ILE A 24 -4.20 5.54 -1.56
CA ILE A 24 -5.47 5.95 -2.19
C ILE A 24 -5.27 6.75 -3.48
N ARG A 25 -4.08 7.28 -3.73
CA ARG A 25 -3.81 8.15 -4.89
C ARG A 25 -3.32 7.41 -6.12
N GLN A 26 -2.33 6.53 -5.95
CA GLN A 26 -1.62 5.91 -7.06
C GLN A 26 -1.89 4.41 -7.11
N LEU A 27 -1.84 3.72 -5.97
CA LEU A 27 -2.05 2.28 -5.90
C LEU A 27 -3.38 1.79 -6.53
N PRO A 28 -4.54 2.46 -6.36
CA PRO A 28 -5.80 2.01 -6.97
C PRO A 28 -5.77 2.01 -8.51
N ARG A 29 -4.89 2.83 -9.09
CA ARG A 29 -4.72 3.04 -10.52
C ARG A 29 -3.61 2.18 -11.15
N LEU A 30 -2.77 1.56 -10.32
CA LEU A 30 -1.74 0.63 -10.78
C LEU A 30 -2.38 -0.58 -11.45
N ASP A 31 -1.99 -0.86 -12.69
CA ASP A 31 -2.30 -2.15 -13.32
C ASP A 31 -1.35 -3.21 -12.79
N VAL A 32 -1.82 -3.96 -11.81
CA VAL A 32 -1.05 -5.05 -11.18
C VAL A 32 -0.86 -6.27 -12.09
N THR A 33 -1.48 -6.30 -13.27
CA THR A 33 -1.25 -7.36 -14.27
C THR A 33 -0.11 -7.02 -15.23
N ASP A 34 0.23 -5.73 -15.32
CA ASP A 34 1.37 -5.23 -16.09
C ASP A 34 2.63 -5.20 -15.20
N LEU A 35 3.52 -6.16 -15.41
CA LEU A 35 4.73 -6.30 -14.60
C LEU A 35 5.72 -5.13 -14.77
N ASP A 36 5.71 -4.43 -15.90
CA ASP A 36 6.58 -3.26 -16.10
C ASP A 36 6.07 -2.08 -15.26
N GLN A 37 4.76 -1.89 -15.18
CA GLN A 37 4.17 -0.91 -14.26
C GLN A 37 4.44 -1.26 -12.79
N VAL A 38 4.33 -2.53 -12.42
CA VAL A 38 4.66 -3.00 -11.06
C VAL A 38 6.13 -2.72 -10.72
N GLN A 39 7.05 -3.03 -11.64
CA GLN A 39 8.47 -2.75 -11.48
C GLN A 39 8.74 -1.26 -11.29
N GLN A 40 8.17 -0.43 -12.15
CA GLN A 40 8.34 1.02 -12.08
C GLN A 40 7.76 1.57 -10.77
N PHE A 41 6.58 1.11 -10.34
CA PHE A 41 5.96 1.53 -9.09
C PHE A 41 6.84 1.19 -7.87
N VAL A 42 7.43 -0.01 -7.84
CA VAL A 42 8.35 -0.43 -6.77
C VAL A 42 9.66 0.36 -6.81
N ALA A 43 10.18 0.66 -8.00
CA ALA A 43 11.36 1.50 -8.16
C ALA A 43 11.14 2.93 -7.65
N ASP A 44 9.96 3.50 -7.90
CA ASP A 44 9.62 4.87 -7.52
C ASP A 44 9.27 5.02 -6.03
N HIS A 45 8.69 4.00 -5.40
CA HIS A 45 8.12 4.12 -4.06
C HIS A 45 8.78 3.23 -2.99
N GLY A 46 9.61 2.27 -3.38
CA GLY A 46 10.36 1.43 -2.46
C GLY A 46 10.16 -0.07 -2.69
N ALA A 47 11.13 -0.85 -2.22
CA ALA A 47 11.12 -2.30 -2.34
C ALA A 47 9.92 -2.96 -1.62
N VAL A 48 9.43 -4.04 -2.23
CA VAL A 48 8.51 -4.99 -1.62
C VAL A 48 9.32 -6.20 -1.18
N SER A 49 9.34 -6.49 0.12
CA SER A 49 10.07 -7.63 0.65
C SER A 49 9.20 -8.84 0.56
N LEU A 50 9.61 -9.89 -0.15
CA LEU A 50 8.81 -11.11 -0.33
C LEU A 50 8.81 -12.05 0.88
N LYS A 51 9.13 -11.50 2.07
CA LYS A 51 8.95 -12.18 3.34
C LYS A 51 7.58 -12.80 3.37
N ASP A 52 7.56 -14.11 3.58
CA ASP A 52 6.34 -14.74 4.05
C ASP A 52 5.99 -14.02 5.36
N PRO A 53 4.75 -13.55 5.61
CA PRO A 53 4.38 -13.06 6.94
C PRO A 53 4.68 -14.09 8.05
N PHE A 54 4.91 -15.34 7.67
CA PHE A 54 5.38 -16.46 8.48
C PHE A 54 6.89 -16.76 8.38
N ASP A 55 7.76 -15.82 7.98
CA ASP A 55 9.21 -16.06 7.89
C ASP A 55 9.85 -16.37 9.27
N TRP A 56 9.16 -16.06 10.37
CA TRP A 56 9.53 -16.51 11.73
C TRP A 56 9.05 -17.93 12.05
N ALA A 57 8.12 -18.48 11.26
CA ALA A 57 7.71 -19.89 11.28
C ALA A 57 8.57 -20.77 10.35
N PHE A 58 9.68 -20.24 9.80
CA PHE A 58 10.90 -21.05 9.58
C PHE A 58 11.62 -21.34 10.91
N GLY A 59 10.84 -21.57 11.96
CA GLY A 59 11.24 -22.58 12.91
C GLY A 59 11.43 -23.84 12.10
N LEU A 60 12.67 -24.32 12.05
CA LEU A 60 12.81 -25.74 12.23
C LEU A 60 11.88 -26.10 13.40
N ASP A 61 11.11 -27.18 13.30
CA ASP A 61 10.58 -27.78 14.52
C ASP A 61 11.75 -27.91 15.52
N PRO A 62 11.54 -27.97 16.84
CA PRO A 62 12.63 -28.02 17.82
C PRO A 62 13.71 -29.09 17.53
N ASP A 63 13.40 -30.05 16.65
CA ASP A 63 14.25 -31.13 16.15
C ASP A 63 15.07 -30.84 14.87
N GLY A 64 14.96 -29.66 14.26
CA GLY A 64 15.68 -29.36 13.02
C GLY A 64 14.95 -29.68 11.72
N SER A 65 13.66 -30.07 11.76
CA SER A 65 12.90 -30.41 10.55
C SER A 65 12.13 -29.22 9.97
N PRO A 66 11.91 -29.13 8.64
CA PRO A 66 11.16 -28.02 8.05
C PRO A 66 9.70 -28.03 8.52
N SER A 67 9.22 -26.94 9.12
CA SER A 67 7.83 -26.84 9.56
C SER A 67 6.84 -27.12 8.42
N ARG A 68 5.83 -27.94 8.67
CA ARG A 68 4.77 -28.25 7.69
C ARG A 68 3.95 -26.99 7.42
N ARG A 69 4.28 -26.31 6.32
CA ARG A 69 3.60 -25.07 5.85
C ARG A 69 2.06 -25.18 5.94
N PRO A 70 1.36 -24.14 6.43
CA PRO A 70 -0.07 -24.03 6.22
C PRO A 70 -0.33 -23.86 4.71
N ARG A 71 -0.86 -24.90 4.06
CA ARG A 71 -1.22 -24.93 2.63
C ARG A 71 -2.23 -23.87 2.17
N ARG A 72 -2.69 -22.97 3.04
CA ARG A 72 -3.89 -22.14 2.79
C ARG A 72 -3.67 -20.98 1.83
N PHE A 73 -2.47 -20.39 1.75
CA PHE A 73 -2.26 -19.18 0.92
C PHE A 73 -1.87 -19.45 -0.55
N SER A 74 -1.39 -20.66 -0.89
CA SER A 74 -0.82 -20.93 -2.23
C SER A 74 -1.82 -21.38 -3.30
N VAL A 75 -3.05 -21.75 -2.93
CA VAL A 75 -4.00 -22.41 -3.86
C VAL A 75 -4.85 -21.41 -4.64
N GLU A 76 -5.10 -20.22 -4.09
CA GLU A 76 -6.12 -19.30 -4.62
C GLU A 76 -5.66 -18.47 -5.82
N TRP A 77 -4.36 -18.20 -5.91
CA TRP A 77 -3.78 -17.27 -6.89
C TRP A 77 -3.27 -17.92 -8.18
N ARG A 78 -3.23 -19.27 -8.23
CA ARG A 78 -2.79 -20.02 -9.42
C ARG A 78 -3.59 -19.66 -10.67
N HIS A 79 -4.87 -19.33 -10.51
CA HIS A 79 -5.77 -19.02 -11.62
C HIS A 79 -5.55 -17.63 -12.23
N LEU A 80 -4.90 -16.69 -11.52
CA LEU A 80 -4.71 -15.33 -12.03
C LEU A 80 -3.43 -15.19 -12.88
N PHE A 81 -2.46 -16.08 -12.71
CA PHE A 81 -1.15 -15.97 -13.37
C PHE A 81 -0.68 -17.27 -14.04
N ASP A 82 -1.50 -18.33 -14.05
CA ASP A 82 -1.12 -19.67 -14.55
C ASP A 82 0.24 -20.14 -13.98
N TYR A 83 0.47 -19.80 -12.70
CA TYR A 83 1.79 -19.81 -12.05
C TYR A 83 1.85 -20.93 -11.00
N ASP A 84 2.89 -21.77 -11.06
CA ASP A 84 3.19 -22.76 -10.02
C ASP A 84 4.16 -22.19 -8.97
N PRO A 85 3.69 -21.79 -7.78
CA PRO A 85 4.52 -21.20 -6.73
C PRO A 85 5.53 -22.18 -6.10
N LEU A 86 5.56 -23.45 -6.53
CA LEU A 86 6.50 -24.45 -6.02
C LEU A 86 7.76 -24.60 -6.88
N LEU A 87 7.81 -24.03 -8.09
CA LEU A 87 8.86 -24.32 -9.07
C LEU A 87 9.83 -23.17 -9.35
N GLU A 88 9.47 -21.92 -9.06
CA GLU A 88 10.36 -20.77 -9.26
C GLU A 88 10.35 -19.81 -8.08
N TRP A 89 11.50 -19.17 -7.87
CA TRP A 89 11.91 -18.51 -6.64
C TRP A 89 10.87 -17.50 -6.10
N PRO A 90 10.77 -17.35 -4.76
CA PRO A 90 9.89 -16.37 -4.12
C PRO A 90 10.25 -14.91 -4.40
N ASN A 91 11.21 -14.64 -5.30
CA ASN A 91 11.67 -13.32 -5.71
C ASN A 91 11.21 -12.91 -7.12
N SER A 92 10.08 -13.44 -7.58
CA SER A 92 9.53 -13.13 -8.89
C SER A 92 8.59 -11.91 -8.83
N TRP A 93 8.64 -11.04 -9.85
CA TRP A 93 7.73 -9.90 -9.98
C TRP A 93 6.22 -10.25 -9.90
N PRO A 94 5.75 -11.43 -10.36
CA PRO A 94 4.38 -11.88 -10.11
C PRO A 94 4.00 -11.95 -8.61
N SER A 95 4.92 -12.38 -7.75
CA SER A 95 4.66 -12.43 -6.31
C SER A 95 4.51 -11.04 -5.70
N VAL A 96 5.31 -10.07 -6.18
CA VAL A 96 5.19 -8.66 -5.83
C VAL A 96 3.84 -8.09 -6.30
N ALA A 97 3.45 -8.39 -7.54
CA ALA A 97 2.19 -7.99 -8.13
C ALA A 97 0.98 -8.51 -7.32
N VAL A 98 1.00 -9.77 -6.89
CA VAL A 98 -0.05 -10.35 -6.03
C VAL A 98 -0.18 -9.59 -4.71
N ARG A 99 0.94 -9.24 -4.07
CA ARG A 99 0.90 -8.48 -2.80
C ARG A 99 0.38 -7.07 -3.00
N LEU A 100 0.82 -6.38 -4.05
CA LEU A 100 0.27 -5.06 -4.40
C LEU A 100 -1.22 -5.14 -4.74
N ALA A 101 -1.67 -6.20 -5.41
CA ALA A 101 -3.08 -6.44 -5.71
C ALA A 101 -3.91 -6.58 -4.43
N ALA A 102 -3.40 -7.27 -3.41
CA ALA A 102 -4.07 -7.39 -2.11
C ALA A 102 -4.26 -6.02 -1.44
N VAL A 103 -3.19 -5.21 -1.32
CA VAL A 103 -3.28 -3.87 -0.72
C VAL A 103 -4.12 -2.91 -1.58
N ARG A 104 -4.07 -3.06 -2.90
CA ARG A 104 -4.91 -2.31 -3.83
C ARG A 104 -6.40 -2.58 -3.58
N ARG A 105 -6.79 -3.83 -3.31
CA ARG A 105 -8.18 -4.15 -2.92
C ARG A 105 -8.57 -3.49 -1.61
N LEU A 106 -7.70 -3.48 -0.60
CA LEU A 106 -7.96 -2.75 0.65
C LEU A 106 -8.18 -1.27 0.39
N SER A 107 -7.37 -0.68 -0.48
CA SER A 107 -7.48 0.73 -0.85
C SER A 107 -8.79 1.05 -1.58
N GLN A 108 -9.18 0.20 -2.54
CA GLN A 108 -10.45 0.32 -3.25
C GLN A 108 -11.65 0.11 -2.33
N HIS A 109 -11.57 -0.85 -1.40
CA HIS A 109 -12.58 -1.06 -0.38
C HIS A 109 -12.75 0.21 0.47
N TYR A 110 -11.65 0.76 1.02
CA TYR A 110 -11.68 2.02 1.77
C TYR A 110 -12.33 3.16 0.98
N ILE A 111 -11.93 3.37 -0.29
CA ILE A 111 -12.48 4.42 -1.17
C ILE A 111 -14.00 4.26 -1.35
N ARG A 112 -14.48 3.03 -1.62
CA ARG A 112 -15.91 2.74 -1.76
C ARG A 112 -16.66 3.04 -0.47
N ARG A 113 -16.16 2.57 0.68
CA ARG A 113 -16.81 2.77 1.98
C ARG A 113 -16.83 4.23 2.40
N ALA A 114 -15.75 4.97 2.20
CA ALA A 114 -15.68 6.41 2.48
C ALA A 114 -16.63 7.24 1.61
N SER A 115 -17.11 6.68 0.50
CA SER A 115 -18.10 7.28 -0.40
C SER A 115 -19.52 6.70 -0.22
N ASP A 116 -19.78 5.98 0.87
CA ASP A 116 -21.04 5.27 1.15
C ASP A 116 -21.49 4.29 0.05
N GLN A 117 -20.52 3.70 -0.67
CA GLN A 117 -20.78 2.69 -1.68
C GLN A 117 -20.58 1.28 -1.14
N ASN A 118 -21.26 0.32 -1.77
CA ASN A 118 -21.03 -1.10 -1.57
C ASN A 118 -19.66 -1.49 -2.15
N SER A 119 -18.98 -2.45 -1.52
CA SER A 119 -17.63 -2.90 -1.89
C SER A 119 -17.52 -4.42 -2.01
N ILE A 120 -18.64 -5.14 -2.13
CA ILE A 120 -18.65 -6.62 -2.24
C ILE A 120 -17.92 -7.06 -3.52
N ASP A 121 -18.08 -6.31 -4.61
CA ASP A 121 -17.49 -6.57 -5.93
C ASP A 121 -15.95 -6.51 -5.91
N ILE A 122 -15.36 -5.65 -5.07
CA ILE A 122 -13.89 -5.54 -4.89
C ILE A 122 -13.29 -6.86 -4.41
N TRP A 123 -14.07 -7.67 -3.70
CA TRP A 123 -13.67 -8.97 -3.18
C TRP A 123 -14.08 -10.13 -4.09
N SER A 124 -14.43 -9.85 -5.34
CA SER A 124 -14.67 -10.88 -6.34
C SER A 124 -13.42 -11.78 -6.47
N GLY A 125 -13.62 -13.08 -6.31
CA GLY A 125 -12.54 -14.08 -6.31
C GLY A 125 -11.99 -14.46 -4.94
N ALA A 126 -12.33 -13.74 -3.86
CA ALA A 126 -11.93 -14.12 -2.50
C ALA A 126 -12.57 -15.44 -2.07
N ARG A 127 -11.86 -16.21 -1.22
CA ARG A 127 -12.32 -17.47 -0.64
C ARG A 127 -12.28 -17.38 0.90
N PRO A 128 -13.41 -17.63 1.58
CA PRO A 128 -14.73 -17.90 1.01
C PRO A 128 -15.32 -16.69 0.25
N PRO A 129 -16.22 -16.91 -0.73
CA PRO A 129 -16.82 -15.83 -1.50
C PRO A 129 -17.62 -14.90 -0.59
N ILE A 130 -17.40 -13.60 -0.76
CA ILE A 130 -18.08 -12.54 -0.01
C ILE A 130 -19.42 -12.25 -0.68
N ARG A 131 -20.51 -12.32 0.09
CA ARG A 131 -21.89 -12.15 -0.41
C ARG A 131 -22.65 -11.01 0.26
N ALA A 132 -22.10 -10.46 1.33
CA ALA A 132 -22.72 -9.38 2.10
C ALA A 132 -21.69 -8.30 2.44
N GLN A 133 -22.16 -7.06 2.62
CA GLN A 133 -21.28 -5.93 2.94
C GLN A 133 -20.54 -6.14 4.27
N LEU A 134 -21.23 -6.68 5.29
CA LEU A 134 -20.60 -6.99 6.58
C LEU A 134 -19.40 -7.95 6.43
N GLN A 135 -19.50 -8.96 5.57
CA GLN A 135 -18.39 -9.88 5.28
C GLN A 135 -17.23 -9.18 4.56
N ALA A 136 -17.53 -8.21 3.69
CA ALA A 136 -16.51 -7.40 3.03
C ALA A 136 -15.76 -6.52 4.03
N ASP A 137 -16.49 -5.92 4.98
CA ASP A 137 -15.93 -5.10 6.05
C ASP A 137 -15.09 -5.96 7.01
N ASP A 138 -15.57 -7.14 7.41
CA ASP A 138 -14.81 -8.10 8.23
C ASP A 138 -13.50 -8.52 7.54
N ARG A 139 -13.56 -8.84 6.23
CA ARG A 139 -12.37 -9.20 5.45
C ARG A 139 -11.37 -8.04 5.37
N PHE A 140 -11.86 -6.82 5.15
CA PHE A 140 -11.02 -5.63 5.13
C PHE A 140 -10.28 -5.45 6.46
N VAL A 141 -10.98 -5.58 7.58
CA VAL A 141 -10.39 -5.47 8.93
C VAL A 141 -9.36 -6.57 9.16
N GLU A 142 -9.67 -7.82 8.81
CA GLU A 142 -8.75 -8.96 8.96
C GLU A 142 -7.45 -8.73 8.16
N GLU A 143 -7.56 -8.42 6.87
CA GLU A 143 -6.40 -8.21 6.00
C GLU A 143 -5.58 -6.98 6.39
N LEU A 144 -6.24 -5.87 6.77
CA LEU A 144 -5.54 -4.67 7.23
C LEU A 144 -4.76 -4.94 8.52
N ASN A 145 -5.38 -5.59 9.51
CA ASN A 145 -4.71 -5.95 10.77
C ASN A 145 -3.55 -6.93 10.55
N ASN A 146 -3.71 -7.87 9.61
CA ASN A 146 -2.62 -8.79 9.25
C ASN A 146 -1.41 -8.02 8.69
N GLY A 147 -1.62 -7.02 7.82
CA GLY A 147 -0.53 -6.17 7.33
C GLY A 147 0.09 -5.30 8.42
N LEU A 148 -0.70 -4.85 9.39
CA LEU A 148 -0.21 -4.04 10.52
C LEU A 148 0.55 -4.87 11.58
N SER A 149 0.47 -6.21 11.53
CA SER A 149 1.16 -7.11 12.46
C SER A 149 2.68 -6.90 12.52
N GLN A 150 3.28 -6.32 11.46
CA GLN A 150 4.71 -6.00 11.43
C GLN A 150 5.10 -4.87 12.39
N PHE A 151 4.17 -4.00 12.78
CA PHE A 151 4.42 -2.86 13.68
C PHE A 151 4.24 -3.18 15.17
N HIS A 152 3.94 -4.44 15.51
CA HIS A 152 3.86 -4.87 16.91
C HIS A 152 5.25 -4.99 17.55
N LEU A 153 5.27 -4.93 18.89
CA LEU A 153 6.48 -5.15 19.70
C LEU A 153 7.17 -6.46 19.33
N ARG A 154 8.50 -6.40 19.15
CA ARG A 154 9.34 -7.55 18.81
C ARG A 154 10.62 -7.53 19.64
N ILE A 155 11.12 -8.72 19.93
CA ILE A 155 12.44 -8.92 20.52
C ILE A 155 13.41 -9.19 19.38
N PHE A 156 14.52 -8.46 19.35
CA PHE A 156 15.63 -8.73 18.46
C PHE A 156 16.89 -9.01 19.26
N THR A 157 17.84 -9.72 18.66
CA THR A 157 19.14 -10.03 19.25
C THR A 157 20.25 -9.84 18.23
N LYS A 158 21.42 -9.41 18.69
CA LYS A 158 22.62 -9.33 17.84
C LYS A 158 23.38 -10.64 17.97
N ARG A 159 23.70 -11.26 16.84
CA ARG A 159 24.53 -12.46 16.79
C ARG A 159 25.76 -12.20 15.97
N SER A 160 26.92 -12.44 16.56
CA SER A 160 28.20 -12.41 15.86
C SER A 160 28.44 -13.77 15.18
N SER A 161 28.78 -13.74 13.90
CA SER A 161 29.22 -14.92 13.17
C SER A 161 30.66 -15.30 13.56
N ALA A 162 31.09 -16.50 13.17
CA ALA A 162 32.50 -16.93 13.31
C ALA A 162 33.49 -16.03 12.53
N SER A 163 33.01 -15.30 11.51
CA SER A 163 33.81 -14.32 10.75
C SER A 163 33.84 -12.93 11.40
N GLY A 164 33.24 -12.75 12.58
CA GLY A 164 33.14 -11.46 13.26
C GLY A 164 32.06 -10.53 12.68
N GLN A 165 31.25 -11.00 11.74
CA GLN A 165 30.14 -10.23 11.20
C GLN A 165 28.97 -10.23 12.19
N GLU A 166 28.56 -9.05 12.65
CA GLU A 166 27.33 -8.92 13.43
C GLU A 166 26.11 -8.98 12.52
N SER A 167 25.10 -9.71 12.95
CA SER A 167 23.79 -9.75 12.31
C SER A 167 22.71 -9.53 13.35
N GLU A 168 21.74 -8.69 13.02
CA GLU A 168 20.56 -8.47 13.84
C GLU A 168 19.47 -9.48 13.46
N TRP A 169 19.08 -10.29 14.44
CA TRP A 169 18.05 -11.31 14.32
C TRP A 169 16.78 -10.81 14.97
N GLY A 170 15.64 -10.88 14.26
CA GLY A 170 14.35 -10.41 14.78
C GLY A 170 14.06 -8.93 14.56
N LEU A 171 14.96 -8.17 13.92
CA LEU A 171 14.67 -6.80 13.52
C LEU A 171 13.55 -6.78 12.46
N ALA A 172 12.47 -6.06 12.74
CA ALA A 172 11.46 -5.79 11.74
C ALA A 172 12.08 -4.92 10.64
N ARG A 173 12.14 -5.45 9.42
CA ARG A 173 12.39 -4.60 8.24
C ARG A 173 11.05 -4.38 7.58
N HIS A 174 10.60 -3.13 7.64
CA HIS A 174 9.38 -2.70 6.98
C HIS A 174 9.64 -2.52 5.49
N ASP A 175 8.70 -2.97 4.67
CA ASP A 175 8.72 -2.77 3.23
C ASP A 175 7.59 -1.84 2.76
N LEU A 176 7.50 -1.61 1.45
CA LEU A 176 6.44 -0.77 0.86
C LEU A 176 5.02 -1.26 1.22
N ILE A 177 4.81 -2.58 1.31
CA ILE A 177 3.50 -3.15 1.64
C ILE A 177 3.12 -2.78 3.07
N ASP A 178 4.05 -2.87 4.02
CA ASP A 178 3.81 -2.49 5.41
C ASP A 178 3.45 -1.01 5.53
N VAL A 179 4.16 -0.14 4.81
CA VAL A 179 3.90 1.31 4.80
C VAL A 179 2.51 1.62 4.22
N LEU A 180 2.09 0.93 3.16
CA LEU A 180 0.77 1.13 2.57
C LEU A 180 -0.36 0.71 3.51
N HIS A 181 -0.21 -0.39 4.26
CA HIS A 181 -1.16 -0.78 5.31
C HIS A 181 -1.25 0.29 6.40
N LEU A 182 -0.10 0.81 6.86
CA LEU A 182 -0.06 1.88 7.85
C LEU A 182 -0.73 3.16 7.34
N GLN A 183 -0.52 3.53 6.07
CA GLN A 183 -1.20 4.67 5.46
C GLN A 183 -2.73 4.49 5.45
N LEU A 184 -3.23 3.30 5.05
CA LEU A 184 -4.66 3.01 5.07
C LEU A 184 -5.24 3.04 6.48
N TRP A 185 -4.53 2.47 7.46
CA TRP A 185 -4.94 2.53 8.86
C TRP A 185 -5.09 3.98 9.36
N ASN A 186 -4.10 4.83 9.09
CA ASN A 186 -4.15 6.23 9.47
C ASN A 186 -5.35 6.93 8.82
N LEU A 187 -5.64 6.64 7.54
CA LEU A 187 -6.81 7.18 6.84
C LEU A 187 -8.15 6.74 7.46
N VAL A 188 -8.24 5.49 7.92
CA VAL A 188 -9.42 4.97 8.65
C VAL A 188 -9.59 5.71 9.97
N VAL A 189 -8.54 5.78 10.79
CA VAL A 189 -8.58 6.41 12.12
C VAL A 189 -8.89 7.90 12.03
N GLU A 190 -8.35 8.59 11.03
CA GLU A 190 -8.56 10.03 10.86
C GLU A 190 -9.97 10.37 10.39
N SER A 191 -10.64 9.44 9.68
CA SER A 191 -12.04 9.57 9.25
C SER A 191 -12.35 10.91 8.58
N LEU A 192 -11.38 11.44 7.84
CA LEU A 192 -11.54 12.69 7.09
C LEU A 192 -12.31 12.43 5.79
N PRO A 193 -13.11 13.40 5.30
CA PRO A 193 -13.89 13.21 4.07
C PRO A 193 -13.00 12.94 2.86
N LEU A 194 -13.30 11.86 2.14
CA LEU A 194 -12.67 11.55 0.86
C LEU A 194 -13.18 12.54 -0.20
N ARG A 195 -12.27 13.02 -1.04
CA ARG A 195 -12.56 13.96 -2.12
C ARG A 195 -11.93 13.49 -3.40
N GLN A 196 -12.52 13.86 -4.53
CA GLN A 196 -11.93 13.63 -5.83
C GLN A 196 -11.39 14.94 -6.39
N CYS A 197 -10.18 14.92 -6.96
CA CYS A 197 -9.56 16.11 -7.52
C CYS A 197 -10.24 16.53 -8.83
N ASP A 198 -10.74 17.76 -8.90
CA ASP A 198 -11.42 18.31 -10.09
C ASP A 198 -10.54 18.35 -11.36
N PHE A 199 -9.21 18.27 -11.21
CA PHE A 199 -8.28 18.32 -12.34
C PHE A 199 -7.84 16.94 -12.83
N CYS A 200 -7.50 16.02 -11.92
CA CYS A 200 -6.91 14.71 -12.27
C CYS A 200 -7.74 13.49 -11.84
N GLY A 201 -8.89 13.71 -11.21
CA GLY A 201 -9.80 12.67 -10.73
C GLY A 201 -9.22 11.78 -9.62
N VAL A 202 -8.10 12.15 -9.02
CA VAL A 202 -7.45 11.35 -7.95
C VAL A 202 -8.24 11.51 -6.67
N ASP A 203 -8.49 10.40 -5.98
CA ASP A 203 -9.06 10.42 -4.63
C ASP A 203 -8.00 10.85 -3.62
N PHE A 204 -8.35 11.78 -2.74
CA PHE A 204 -7.46 12.35 -1.76
C PHE A 204 -8.22 12.79 -0.52
N VAL A 205 -7.51 12.86 0.60
CA VAL A 205 -8.06 13.36 1.85
C VAL A 205 -7.45 14.73 2.19
N ARG A 206 -6.17 14.92 1.87
CA ARG A 206 -5.42 16.16 2.11
C ARG A 206 -4.88 16.77 0.84
N GLN A 207 -4.78 18.10 0.78
CA GLN A 207 -4.00 18.73 -0.29
C GLN A 207 -2.50 18.59 -0.04
N ALA A 208 -1.75 18.05 -1.01
CA ALA A 208 -0.30 18.04 -0.99
C ALA A 208 0.31 19.40 -1.37
N GLY A 209 1.43 19.76 -0.72
CA GLY A 209 2.33 20.84 -1.18
C GLY A 209 2.16 22.24 -0.56
N ARG A 210 1.64 22.37 0.66
CA ARG A 210 1.72 23.61 1.47
C ARG A 210 2.14 23.42 2.92
N ALA A 211 2.15 22.18 3.39
CA ALA A 211 2.45 21.84 4.77
C ALA A 211 3.98 21.74 4.99
N GLN A 212 4.72 22.86 4.89
CA GLN A 212 6.15 22.85 5.24
C GLN A 212 6.39 22.47 6.73
N HIS A 213 5.31 22.40 7.52
CA HIS A 213 5.27 21.95 8.91
C HIS A 213 4.07 21.03 9.22
N GLY A 214 3.65 20.14 8.30
CA GLY A 214 2.52 19.22 8.57
C GLY A 214 1.14 19.90 8.72
N GLN A 215 1.02 21.17 8.30
CA GLN A 215 -0.23 21.92 8.29
C GLN A 215 -1.06 21.57 7.05
N TYR A 216 -1.92 20.57 7.19
CA TYR A 216 -2.90 20.21 6.17
C TYR A 216 -4.18 21.01 6.38
N ARG A 217 -4.71 21.62 5.33
CA ARG A 217 -6.07 22.19 5.37
C ARG A 217 -7.06 21.03 5.33
N THR A 218 -7.67 20.73 6.47
CA THR A 218 -8.76 19.74 6.60
C THR A 218 -10.14 20.39 6.53
N SER A 219 -10.23 21.68 6.89
CA SER A 219 -11.45 22.48 6.82
C SER A 219 -11.48 23.39 5.59
N GLY A 220 -12.65 23.51 4.96
CA GLY A 220 -12.88 24.26 3.73
C GLY A 220 -13.01 23.38 2.49
N GLU A 221 -13.49 23.95 1.38
CA GLU A 221 -13.66 23.26 0.12
C GLU A 221 -12.32 23.14 -0.62
N VAL A 222 -11.55 22.10 -0.29
CA VAL A 222 -10.35 21.71 -1.02
C VAL A 222 -10.77 20.93 -2.27
N LEU A 223 -10.60 21.53 -3.44
CA LEU A 223 -10.99 20.96 -4.74
C LEU A 223 -9.87 20.19 -5.46
N TYR A 224 -8.61 20.38 -5.04
CA TYR A 224 -7.44 19.87 -5.75
C TYR A 224 -6.47 19.14 -4.83
N CYS A 225 -6.08 17.92 -5.21
CA CYS A 225 -5.15 17.07 -4.47
C CYS A 225 -3.75 17.68 -4.30
N SER A 226 -3.36 18.63 -5.16
CA SER A 226 -2.05 19.29 -5.11
C SER A 226 -2.09 20.72 -5.64
N ARG A 227 -1.08 21.52 -5.25
CA ARG A 227 -0.85 22.86 -5.82
C ARG A 227 -0.67 22.83 -7.34
N ARG A 228 -0.03 21.79 -7.88
CA ARG A 228 0.17 21.61 -9.32
C ARG A 228 -1.18 21.47 -10.05
N CYS A 229 -2.08 20.65 -9.53
CA CYS A 229 -3.43 20.49 -10.07
C CYS A 229 -4.22 21.81 -10.04
N ALA A 230 -4.18 22.53 -8.91
CA ALA A 230 -4.83 23.84 -8.79
C ALA A 230 -4.30 24.86 -9.81
N ARG A 231 -2.98 24.94 -9.98
CA ARG A 231 -2.34 25.83 -10.96
C ARG A 231 -2.72 25.47 -12.39
N ASN A 232 -2.72 24.19 -12.74
CA ASN A 232 -3.06 23.74 -14.08
C ASN A 232 -4.53 24.02 -14.42
N SER A 233 -5.43 23.81 -13.47
CA SER A 233 -6.85 24.19 -13.59
C SER A 233 -7.00 25.70 -13.89
N ALA A 234 -6.39 26.56 -13.07
CA ALA A 234 -6.45 28.01 -13.26
C ALA A 234 -5.86 28.47 -14.60
N GLN A 235 -4.75 27.85 -15.05
CA GLN A 235 -4.16 28.15 -16.35
C GLN A 235 -5.05 27.73 -17.52
N ARG A 236 -5.76 26.60 -17.39
CA ARG A 236 -6.73 26.14 -18.39
C ARG A 236 -7.88 27.14 -18.52
N SER A 237 -8.53 27.52 -17.42
CA SER A 237 -9.62 28.50 -17.44
C SER A 237 -9.19 29.87 -17.98
N TYR A 238 -7.97 30.31 -17.66
CA TYR A 238 -7.40 31.53 -18.24
C TYR A 238 -7.25 31.44 -19.76
N ARG A 239 -6.71 30.33 -20.27
CA ARG A 239 -6.56 30.09 -21.73
C ARG A 239 -7.91 30.02 -22.43
N GLU A 240 -8.91 29.40 -21.82
CA GLU A 240 -10.27 29.31 -22.34
C GLU A 240 -10.91 30.70 -22.44
N ARG A 241 -10.81 31.52 -21.38
CA ARG A 241 -11.29 32.91 -21.39
C ARG A 241 -10.60 33.74 -22.48
N LYS A 242 -9.26 33.64 -22.60
CA LYS A 242 -8.50 34.35 -23.63
C LYS A 242 -8.84 33.90 -25.06
N ARG A 243 -9.27 32.66 -25.26
CA ARG A 243 -9.77 32.17 -26.56
C ARG A 243 -11.16 32.70 -26.86
N ALA A 244 -12.04 32.82 -25.85
CA ALA A 244 -13.36 33.40 -26.01
C ALA A 244 -13.29 34.89 -26.36
N GLU A 245 -12.43 35.66 -25.67
CA GLU A 245 -12.21 37.09 -25.94
C GLU A 245 -11.68 37.38 -27.36
N LYS A 246 -10.95 36.44 -27.98
CA LYS A 246 -10.43 36.60 -29.35
C LYS A 246 -11.41 36.19 -30.46
N LYS A 247 -12.52 35.54 -30.11
CA LYS A 247 -13.56 35.09 -31.04
C LYS A 247 -14.72 36.07 -31.18
N VAL A 248 -14.72 37.13 -30.38
CA VAL A 248 -15.63 38.29 -30.44
C VAL A 248 -14.92 39.39 -31.22
#